data_AF-A0A7U9R748-F1
#
_entry.id   AF-A0A7U9R748-F1
#
_cell.length_a   1.000
_cell.length_b   1.000
_cell.length_c   1.000
_cell.angle_alpha   90.00
_cell.angle_beta   90.00
_cell.angle_gamma   90.00
#
_symmetry.space_group_name_H-M   'P 1'
#
loop_
_entity.id
_entity.type
_entity.pdbx_description
1 polymer ?
#
loop_
_entity_poly.entity_id
_entity_poly.type
_entity_poly.pdbx_seq_one_letter_code
_entity_poly.pdbx_strand_id
1 'polypeptide(L)'
;MSNLFTDNGSLDAKGRRFNEYAADLTQLLSDISGNIDQIAAGELKGTAVDSLRQSYEEIRAGIENHIKRIDSLGTVVSQTAQGRSNLDSEVSAAARGTAV
;
A
#
# COMPACT_ATOMS: atom_id res chain seq x y z
N MET A 1 -17.97 -26.85 9.59
CA MET A 1 -17.71 -25.44 9.21
C MET A 1 -16.26 -25.11 9.56
N SER A 2 -15.25 -25.46 8.75
CA SER A 2 -13.83 -25.39 9.20
C SER A 2 -12.92 -24.48 8.38
N ASN A 3 -13.41 -23.83 7.31
CA ASN A 3 -12.55 -23.01 6.44
C ASN A 3 -12.79 -21.50 6.56
N LEU A 4 -13.76 -21.06 7.39
CA LEU A 4 -14.00 -19.63 7.60
C LEU A 4 -13.05 -18.99 8.63
N PHE A 5 -12.50 -19.80 9.55
CA PHE A 5 -11.94 -19.32 10.82
C PHE A 5 -10.40 -19.11 10.83
N THR A 6 -9.66 -19.59 9.84
CA THR A 6 -8.19 -19.74 9.97
C THR A 6 -7.34 -18.62 9.33
N ASP A 7 -7.94 -17.59 8.71
CA ASP A 7 -7.18 -16.73 7.77
C ASP A 7 -7.31 -15.20 7.97
N ASN A 8 -8.05 -14.72 8.98
CA ASN A 8 -8.27 -13.27 9.16
C ASN A 8 -7.01 -12.50 9.60
N GLY A 9 -6.19 -13.09 10.48
CA GLY A 9 -4.91 -12.48 10.87
C GLY A 9 -3.92 -12.41 9.70
N SER A 10 -4.03 -13.33 8.74
CA SER A 10 -3.20 -13.32 7.53
C SER A 10 -3.65 -12.22 6.55
N LEU A 11 -4.96 -11.97 6.46
CA LEU A 11 -5.54 -10.91 5.62
C LEU A 11 -5.20 -9.52 6.15
N ASP A 12 -5.39 -9.25 7.45
CA ASP A 12 -5.00 -7.96 8.04
C ASP A 12 -3.50 -7.66 7.85
N ALA A 13 -2.64 -8.67 8.08
CA ALA A 13 -1.22 -8.55 7.84
C ALA A 13 -0.88 -8.27 6.36
N LYS A 14 -1.61 -8.85 5.40
CA LYS A 14 -1.46 -8.54 3.97
C LYS A 14 -1.88 -7.10 3.67
N GLY A 15 -2.97 -6.62 4.27
CA GLY A 15 -3.42 -5.24 4.14
C GLY A 15 -2.35 -4.24 4.59
N ARG A 16 -1.77 -4.46 5.77
CA ARG A 16 -0.66 -3.66 6.29
C ARG A 16 0.57 -3.68 5.39
N ARG A 17 0.95 -4.84 4.86
CA ARG A 17 2.09 -4.97 3.92
C ARG A 17 1.89 -4.16 2.63
N PHE A 18 0.67 -4.09 2.09
CA PHE A 18 0.41 -3.23 0.93
C PHE A 18 0.65 -1.76 1.28
N ASN A 19 0.17 -1.30 2.43
CA ASN A 19 0.38 0.08 2.87
C ASN A 19 1.87 0.38 3.12
N GLU A 20 2.63 -0.57 3.69
CA GLU A 20 4.08 -0.48 3.85
C GLU A 20 4.78 -0.33 2.48
N TYR A 21 4.42 -1.15 1.49
CA TYR A 21 4.99 -1.03 0.14
C TYR A 21 4.66 0.31 -0.55
N ALA A 22 3.45 0.86 -0.32
CA ALA A 22 3.09 2.17 -0.81
C ALA A 22 3.96 3.28 -0.19
N ALA A 23 4.26 3.18 1.10
CA ALA A 23 5.15 4.09 1.80
C ALA A 23 6.60 3.98 1.30
N ASP A 24 7.12 2.76 1.13
CA ASP A 24 8.47 2.52 0.62
C ASP A 24 8.67 3.11 -0.79
N LEU A 25 7.70 2.93 -1.68
CA LEU A 25 7.72 3.53 -3.02
C LEU A 25 7.69 5.06 -2.98
N THR A 26 6.93 5.64 -2.04
CA THR A 26 6.88 7.09 -1.84
C THR A 26 8.23 7.63 -1.39
N GLN A 27 8.90 6.93 -0.46
CA GLN A 27 10.24 7.31 0.01
C GLN A 27 11.27 7.22 -1.12
N LEU A 28 11.24 6.13 -1.91
CA LEU A 28 12.14 5.97 -3.06
C LEU A 28 12.00 7.10 -4.08
N LEU A 29 10.77 7.53 -4.39
CA LEU A 29 10.55 8.68 -5.27
C LEU A 29 11.15 9.97 -4.67
N SER A 30 10.94 10.20 -3.38
CA SER A 30 11.53 11.34 -2.66
C SER A 30 13.05 11.34 -2.73
N ASP A 31 13.69 10.19 -2.51
CA ASP A 31 15.14 10.05 -2.54
C ASP A 31 15.71 10.30 -3.95
N ILE A 32 15.04 9.79 -4.99
CA ILE A 32 15.43 10.06 -6.39
C ILE A 32 15.32 11.55 -6.71
N SER A 33 14.23 12.20 -6.30
CA SER A 33 14.05 13.64 -6.46
C SER A 33 15.19 14.42 -5.80
N GLY A 34 15.53 14.08 -4.55
CA GLY A 34 16.62 14.70 -3.81
C GLY A 34 17.98 14.52 -4.51
N ASN A 35 18.25 13.35 -5.06
CA ASN A 35 19.47 13.09 -5.83
C ASN A 35 19.53 13.94 -7.11
N ILE A 36 18.40 14.11 -7.82
CA ILE A 36 18.33 14.98 -9.01
C ILE A 36 18.62 16.44 -8.63
N ASP A 37 18.09 16.91 -7.51
CA ASP A 37 18.33 18.27 -7.04
C ASP A 37 19.79 18.48 -6.62
N GLN A 38 20.43 17.48 -6.02
CA GLN A 38 21.88 17.52 -5.73
C GLN A 38 22.72 17.58 -7.01
N ILE A 39 22.36 16.80 -8.04
CA ILE A 39 23.02 16.84 -9.35
C ILE A 39 22.86 18.25 -9.96
N ALA A 40 21.65 18.81 -9.93
CA ALA A 40 21.34 20.14 -10.45
C ALA A 40 22.09 21.28 -9.74
N ALA A 41 22.38 21.11 -8.44
CA ALA A 41 23.15 22.06 -7.65
C ALA A 41 24.66 22.02 -7.95
N GLY A 42 25.17 20.91 -8.50
CA GLY A 42 26.57 20.72 -8.89
C GLY A 42 26.98 21.42 -10.18
N GLU A 43 28.04 20.92 -10.83
CA GLU A 43 28.56 21.47 -12.09
C GLU A 43 27.77 21.02 -13.33
N LEU A 44 26.99 19.93 -13.21
CA LEU A 44 26.05 19.50 -14.23
C LEU A 44 24.87 20.46 -14.22
N LYS A 45 24.89 21.47 -15.08
CA LYS A 45 23.78 22.41 -15.29
C LYS A 45 23.37 22.42 -16.76
N GLY A 46 22.10 22.77 -17.00
CA GLY A 46 21.54 22.90 -18.35
C GLY A 46 20.74 21.67 -18.81
N THR A 47 20.63 21.51 -20.13
CA THR A 47 19.65 20.63 -20.81
C THR A 47 19.67 19.16 -20.37
N ALA A 48 20.81 18.64 -19.91
CA ALA A 48 20.93 17.26 -19.41
C ALA A 48 20.18 17.05 -18.08
N VAL A 49 20.26 18.02 -17.16
CA VAL A 49 19.53 17.97 -15.89
C VAL A 49 18.04 18.13 -16.13
N ASP A 50 17.65 19.01 -17.05
CA ASP A 50 16.25 19.20 -17.41
C ASP A 50 15.65 17.92 -18.02
N SER A 51 16.41 17.23 -18.88
CA SER A 51 16.00 15.94 -19.45
C SER A 51 15.87 14.86 -18.38
N LEU A 52 16.82 14.78 -17.43
CA LEU A 52 16.75 13.86 -16.29
C LEU A 52 15.52 14.12 -15.42
N ARG A 53 15.25 15.41 -15.11
CA ARG A 53 14.07 15.81 -14.34
C ARG A 53 12.78 15.45 -15.08
N GLN A 54 12.72 15.68 -16.39
CA GLN A 54 11.56 15.28 -17.20
C GLN A 54 11.33 13.77 -17.15
N SER A 55 12.36 12.96 -17.38
CA SER A 55 12.24 11.49 -17.29
C SER A 55 11.81 11.02 -15.90
N TYR A 56 12.30 11.68 -14.85
CA TYR A 56 11.86 11.41 -13.49
C TYR A 56 10.38 11.73 -13.28
N GLU A 57 9.88 12.87 -13.76
CA GLU A 57 8.46 13.23 -13.64
C GLU A 57 7.54 12.22 -14.33
N GLU A 58 7.93 11.71 -15.51
CA GLU A 58 7.20 10.66 -16.23
C GLU A 58 7.13 9.35 -15.42
N ILE A 59 8.26 8.94 -14.85
CA ILE A 59 8.34 7.74 -13.98
C ILE A 59 7.54 7.95 -12.70
N ARG A 60 7.67 9.13 -12.06
CA ARG A 60 6.97 9.50 -10.83
C ARG A 60 5.47 9.41 -11.00
N ALA A 61 4.93 10.01 -12.06
CA ALA A 61 3.49 9.95 -12.34
C ALA A 61 2.97 8.51 -12.49
N GLY A 62 3.74 7.64 -13.16
CA GLY A 62 3.43 6.22 -13.28
C GLY A 62 3.42 5.51 -11.93
N ILE A 63 4.45 5.72 -11.12
CA ILE A 63 4.58 5.08 -9.79
C ILE A 63 3.53 5.61 -8.81
N GLU A 64 3.21 6.91 -8.82
CA GLU A 64 2.16 7.49 -7.97
C GLU A 64 0.78 6.86 -8.22
N ASN A 65 0.48 6.49 -9.47
CA ASN A 65 -0.74 5.74 -9.79
C ASN A 65 -0.70 4.33 -9.18
N HIS A 66 0.45 3.65 -9.25
CA HIS A 66 0.62 2.35 -8.62
C HIS A 66 0.52 2.41 -7.08
N ILE A 67 1.10 3.43 -6.45
CA ILE A 67 1.00 3.68 -5.01
C ILE A 67 -0.47 3.78 -4.59
N LYS A 68 -1.27 4.61 -5.27
CA LYS A 68 -2.72 4.77 -4.98
C LYS A 68 -3.49 3.45 -5.08
N ARG A 69 -3.17 2.64 -6.10
CA ARG A 69 -3.80 1.32 -6.28
C ARG A 69 -3.41 0.34 -5.18
N ILE A 70 -2.14 0.35 -4.76
CA ILE A 70 -1.63 -0.51 -3.68
C ILE A 70 -2.28 -0.12 -2.34
N ASP A 71 -2.34 1.17 -2.02
CA ASP A 71 -2.98 1.68 -0.80
C ASP A 71 -4.49 1.35 -0.77
N SER A 72 -5.16 1.48 -1.91
CA SER A 72 -6.57 1.07 -2.05
C SER A 72 -6.76 -0.43 -1.82
N LEU A 73 -5.85 -1.28 -2.32
CA LEU A 73 -5.86 -2.72 -2.06
C LEU A 73 -5.64 -3.02 -0.58
N GLY A 74 -4.70 -2.34 0.08
CA GLY A 74 -4.47 -2.49 1.52
C GLY A 74 -5.71 -2.16 2.34
N THR A 75 -6.42 -1.09 1.96
CA THR A 75 -7.71 -0.70 2.57
C THR A 75 -8.78 -1.77 2.40
N VAL A 76 -9.01 -2.25 1.17
CA VAL A 76 -10.03 -3.27 0.87
C VAL A 76 -9.75 -4.57 1.61
N VAL A 77 -8.48 -5.00 1.65
CA VAL A 77 -8.07 -6.23 2.34
C VAL A 77 -8.29 -6.10 3.85
N SER A 78 -7.95 -4.96 4.44
CA SER A 78 -8.14 -4.69 5.87
C SER A 78 -9.63 -4.66 6.24
N GLN A 79 -10.47 -4.00 5.43
CA GLN A 79 -11.93 -3.99 5.61
C GLN A 79 -12.53 -5.40 5.48
N THR A 80 -12.03 -6.21 4.54
CA THR A 80 -12.45 -7.61 4.40
C THR A 80 -12.11 -8.43 5.64
N ALA A 81 -10.92 -8.25 6.21
CA ALA A 81 -10.51 -8.92 7.45
C ALA A 81 -11.43 -8.54 8.62
N GLN A 82 -11.77 -7.25 8.75
CA GLN A 82 -12.71 -6.75 9.77
C GLN A 82 -14.12 -7.31 9.58
N GLY A 83 -14.65 -7.27 8.36
CA GLY A 83 -15.98 -7.82 8.05
C GLY A 83 -16.09 -9.31 8.39
N ARG A 84 -15.05 -10.10 8.08
CA ARG A 84 -15.00 -11.51 8.47
C ARG A 84 -14.93 -11.71 9.98
N SER A 85 -14.22 -10.86 10.72
CA SER A 85 -14.17 -10.90 12.19
C SER A 85 -15.53 -10.61 12.83
N ASN A 86 -16.29 -9.68 12.26
CA ASN A 86 -17.63 -9.35 12.73
C ASN A 86 -18.60 -10.53 12.48
N LEU A 87 -18.58 -11.09 11.26
CA LEU A 87 -19.36 -12.28 10.92
C LEU A 87 -19.05 -13.47 11.84
N ASP A 88 -17.78 -13.69 12.16
CA ASP A 88 -17.37 -14.74 13.10
C ASP A 88 -17.97 -14.53 14.50
N SER A 89 -17.96 -13.28 14.98
CA SER A 89 -18.53 -12.90 16.26
C SER A 89 -20.05 -13.12 16.30
N GLU A 90 -20.76 -12.77 15.23
CA GLU A 90 -22.20 -12.96 15.09
C GLU A 90 -22.59 -14.44 15.04
N VAL A 91 -21.90 -15.24 14.21
CA VAL A 91 -22.15 -16.69 14.10
C VAL A 91 -21.88 -17.38 15.44
N SER A 92 -20.78 -17.02 16.11
CA SER A 92 -20.45 -17.55 17.44
C SER A 92 -21.49 -17.19 18.51
N ALA A 93 -22.05 -15.97 18.45
CA ALA A 93 -23.12 -15.57 19.34
C ALA A 93 -24.43 -16.34 19.06
N ALA A 94 -24.80 -16.49 17.79
CA ALA A 94 -25.98 -17.26 17.38
C ALA A 94 -25.88 -18.73 17.80
N ALA A 95 -24.72 -19.37 17.58
CA ALA A 95 -24.48 -20.76 17.96
C ALA A 95 -24.63 -21.01 19.47
N ARG A 96 -24.18 -20.06 20.30
CA ARG A 96 -24.39 -20.11 21.76
C ARG A 96 -25.86 -19.91 22.14
N GLY A 97 -26.58 -19.06 21.41
CA GLY A 97 -28.01 -18.82 21.62
C GLY A 97 -28.93 -19.99 21.24
N THR A 98 -28.50 -20.83 20.28
CA THR A 98 -29.26 -22.03 19.85
C THR A 98 -29.01 -23.28 20.71
N ALA A 99 -28.12 -23.22 21.70
CA ALA A 99 -27.76 -24.36 22.56
C ALA A 99 -28.61 -24.49 23.83
N VAL A 100 -29.85 -23.99 23.81
CA VAL A 100 -30.85 -24.12 24.89
C VAL A 100 -31.95 -25.07 24.47
#